data_AF-A0A7J4V7R8-F1
#
_entry.id   AF-A0A7J4V7R8-F1
#
_cell.length_a   1.000
_cell.length_b   1.000
_cell.length_c   1.000
_cell.angle_alpha   90.00
_cell.angle_beta   90.00
_cell.angle_gamma   90.00
#
_symmetry.space_group_name_H-M   'P 1'
#
loop_
_entity.id
_entity.type
_entity.pdbx_description
1 polymer ?
#
loop_
_entity_poly.entity_id
_entity_poly.type
_entity_poly.pdbx_seq_one_letter_code
_entity_poly.pdbx_strand_id
1 'polypeptide(L)'
;MAVPVEFATGIKKYGFKYCYEIYEMKSDFYTLLNVELSPSAVRKALLPQVKSLLEYLHANDIYLPYLHLSNFFVTPGTSPRIVLAGYGHALMKSKFPVVDKTPLSKTNLGRFFYSPEIAEGQYSETSDYYSFGMILMRLFYPEVFDQELYQAILRNGEELKPLIDYKTELYEVNTIIEGLTLKEELNRFSSADLDDLIAGRKVVPLYYGTFFMLRDDLGDEKLHNIGDLVELLKTQAERFLKYVRVPVNLKALTDWFNNLEGVKDISGLKKRFIRYQNIQPDYFIEIILRHLLPSHKINLNSIDFDFTSTEEAANTITLYFRNLEHNYFYYKDQDIKIDLFRFLLACHELTEVEPVKYNHLKDVLDRSLALLSVNPASFIDSFSAKSLVISPANWARLFHEFIPQKFFRSFEGTKIQKIEDFAFYLAQHPEVLSDEFHFYDMYKFLAWNGISEVKGKTYKELVFEILDARVECDIAIARIEETEPGRYKMVYSYRYSLTNYFKSLGEELPFSTEIKQQHIFVFKKMGFRSTGKVFKLLIEHLREEHDLQTEKITEETTKMLQEQLNGVLKTEIKWQTILVNILIIGGLGYLISAYGIDLALDEKTRWYLSLMPATSFFLY
;
A
#
# COMPACT_ATOMS: atom_id res chain seq x y z
N MET A 1 -0.38 -4.48 52.04
CA MET A 1 -1.46 -5.10 52.83
C MET A 1 -2.37 -4.03 53.40
N ALA A 2 -3.66 -4.29 53.47
CA ALA A 2 -4.59 -3.46 54.24
C ALA A 2 -4.42 -3.78 55.73
N VAL A 3 -4.25 -2.76 56.57
CA VAL A 3 -4.14 -2.96 58.03
C VAL A 3 -5.51 -2.71 58.64
N PRO A 4 -6.10 -3.67 59.38
CA PRO A 4 -7.39 -3.47 60.02
C PRO A 4 -7.25 -2.42 61.14
N VAL A 5 -8.21 -1.49 61.20
CA VAL A 5 -8.30 -0.45 62.24
C VAL A 5 -9.07 -0.97 63.46
N GLU A 6 -9.98 -1.92 63.24
CA GLU A 6 -10.71 -2.59 64.30
C GLU A 6 -10.99 -4.06 63.92
N PHE A 7 -10.77 -4.97 64.88
CA PHE A 7 -11.12 -6.38 64.77
C PHE A 7 -12.07 -6.72 65.91
N ALA A 8 -13.31 -7.10 65.59
CA ALA A 8 -14.28 -7.51 66.58
C ALA A 8 -15.14 -8.67 66.07
N THR A 9 -15.30 -9.68 66.91
CA THR A 9 -16.39 -10.63 66.71
C THR A 9 -17.70 -9.87 66.96
N GLY A 10 -18.71 -10.05 66.09
CA GLY A 10 -20.03 -9.42 66.23
C GLY A 10 -20.85 -10.02 67.37
N ILE A 11 -20.22 -10.20 68.54
CA ILE A 11 -20.57 -11.06 69.68
C ILE A 11 -22.05 -10.94 70.02
N LYS A 12 -22.60 -9.72 70.12
CA LYS A 12 -23.99 -9.52 70.54
C LYS A 12 -24.99 -9.21 69.42
N LYS A 13 -24.59 -8.48 68.38
CA LYS A 13 -25.53 -8.01 67.34
C LYS A 13 -25.95 -9.11 66.36
N TYR A 14 -25.09 -10.10 66.14
CA TYR A 14 -25.37 -11.20 65.21
C TYR A 14 -25.21 -12.59 65.83
N GLY A 15 -25.33 -12.68 67.16
CA GLY A 15 -25.30 -13.95 67.90
C GLY A 15 -24.05 -14.79 67.63
N PHE A 16 -22.87 -14.16 67.60
CA PHE A 16 -21.58 -14.82 67.32
C PHE A 16 -21.44 -15.48 65.94
N LYS A 17 -22.35 -15.23 64.99
CA LYS A 17 -22.31 -15.87 63.67
C LYS A 17 -21.30 -15.27 62.69
N TYR A 18 -20.84 -14.04 62.94
CA TYR A 18 -19.98 -13.31 62.01
C TYR A 18 -18.83 -12.61 62.73
N CYS A 19 -17.68 -12.60 62.06
CA CYS A 19 -16.52 -11.77 62.39
C CYS A 19 -16.52 -10.56 61.47
N TYR A 20 -16.19 -9.37 62.00
CA TYR A 20 -16.06 -8.16 61.21
C TYR A 20 -14.63 -7.63 61.32
N GLU A 21 -14.04 -7.34 60.17
CA GLU A 21 -12.77 -6.65 60.04
C GLU A 21 -13.05 -5.30 59.38
N ILE A 22 -12.68 -4.21 60.06
CA ILE A 22 -12.87 -2.86 59.54
C ILE A 22 -11.52 -2.36 59.05
N TYR A 23 -11.49 -1.95 57.79
CA TYR A 23 -10.30 -1.44 57.12
C TYR A 23 -10.49 0.02 56.74
N GLU A 24 -9.47 0.85 56.97
CA GLU A 24 -9.41 2.19 56.42
C GLU A 24 -8.79 2.15 55.02
N MET A 25 -9.55 2.59 54.02
CA MET A 25 -9.14 2.56 52.61
C MET A 25 -9.22 3.96 52.01
N LYS A 26 -8.26 4.28 51.14
CA LYS A 26 -8.20 5.60 50.46
C LYS A 26 -9.21 5.74 49.32
N SER A 27 -9.75 4.62 48.83
CA SER A 27 -10.71 4.56 47.73
C SER A 27 -11.54 3.29 47.82
N ASP A 28 -12.60 3.23 47.01
CA ASP A 28 -13.31 1.97 46.75
C ASP A 28 -12.37 0.92 46.17
N PHE A 29 -12.77 -0.35 46.25
CA PHE A 29 -12.07 -1.46 45.63
C PHE A 29 -13.06 -2.38 44.89
N TYR A 30 -12.62 -2.92 43.76
CA TYR A 30 -13.41 -3.82 42.91
C TYR A 30 -12.75 -5.18 42.83
N THR A 31 -13.52 -6.24 42.69
CA THR A 31 -12.99 -7.59 42.44
C THR A 31 -12.20 -7.60 41.13
N LEU A 32 -11.03 -8.25 41.11
CA LEU A 32 -10.19 -8.33 39.90
C LEU A 32 -10.93 -8.91 38.69
N LEU A 33 -11.87 -9.83 38.91
CA LEU A 33 -12.73 -10.41 37.87
C LEU A 33 -13.53 -9.36 37.07
N ASN A 34 -13.84 -8.22 37.68
CA ASN A 34 -14.64 -7.16 37.06
C ASN A 34 -13.78 -6.05 36.42
N VAL A 35 -12.47 -6.28 36.30
CA VAL A 35 -11.54 -5.32 35.71
C VAL A 35 -11.10 -5.83 34.35
N GLU A 36 -11.32 -5.03 33.31
CA GLU A 36 -10.84 -5.33 31.97
C GLU A 36 -9.32 -5.16 31.91
N LEU A 37 -8.61 -6.26 31.64
CA LEU A 37 -7.15 -6.32 31.71
C LEU A 37 -6.56 -6.56 30.32
N SER A 38 -5.75 -5.62 29.83
CA SER A 38 -5.03 -5.84 28.58
C SER A 38 -3.84 -6.79 28.77
N PRO A 39 -3.42 -7.54 27.72
CA PRO A 39 -2.27 -8.44 27.80
C PRO A 39 -1.00 -7.74 28.30
N SER A 40 -0.75 -6.51 27.84
CA SER A 40 0.42 -5.72 28.25
C SER A 40 0.36 -5.24 29.70
N ALA A 41 -0.85 -5.02 30.25
CA ALA A 41 -1.03 -4.66 31.65
C ALA A 41 -0.69 -5.81 32.61
N VAL A 42 -0.82 -7.07 32.17
CA VAL A 42 -0.39 -8.23 32.95
C VAL A 42 1.09 -8.11 33.29
N ARG A 43 1.94 -7.97 32.28
CA ARG A 43 3.41 -7.91 32.45
C ARG A 43 3.89 -6.64 33.13
N LYS A 44 3.32 -5.48 32.75
CA LYS A 44 3.83 -4.17 33.18
C LYS A 44 3.27 -3.69 34.52
N ALA A 45 2.11 -4.18 34.95
CA ALA A 45 1.42 -3.66 36.13
C ALA A 45 0.95 -4.74 37.12
N LEU A 46 0.26 -5.78 36.66
CA LEU A 46 -0.31 -6.80 37.55
C LEU A 46 0.78 -7.73 38.13
N LEU A 47 1.60 -8.32 37.26
CA LEU A 47 2.65 -9.27 37.64
C LEU A 47 3.68 -8.66 38.63
N PRO A 48 4.19 -7.43 38.43
CA PRO A 48 5.09 -6.79 39.41
C PRO A 48 4.46 -6.64 40.80
N GLN A 49 3.17 -6.27 40.86
CA GLN A 49 2.47 -6.08 42.13
C GLN A 49 2.21 -7.41 42.84
N VAL A 50 1.79 -8.44 42.12
CA VAL A 50 1.55 -9.77 42.69
C VAL A 50 2.85 -10.42 43.13
N LYS A 51 3.92 -10.34 42.32
CA LYS A 51 5.26 -10.80 42.71
C LYS A 51 5.73 -10.15 44.00
N SER A 52 5.71 -8.81 44.05
CA SER A 52 6.14 -8.07 45.24
C SER A 52 5.32 -8.42 46.48
N LEU A 53 4.01 -8.65 46.32
CA LEU A 53 3.14 -9.11 47.40
C LEU A 53 3.53 -10.51 47.89
N LEU A 54 3.67 -11.48 46.99
CA LEU A 54 3.98 -12.86 47.35
C LEU A 54 5.37 -12.96 47.99
N GLU A 55 6.38 -12.28 47.44
CA GLU A 55 7.72 -12.21 48.02
C GLU A 55 7.72 -11.61 49.42
N TYR A 56 6.94 -10.55 49.65
CA TYR A 56 6.79 -9.98 50.98
C TYR A 56 6.19 -10.99 51.96
N LEU A 57 5.17 -11.76 51.55
CA LEU A 57 4.55 -12.77 52.40
C LEU A 57 5.52 -13.93 52.69
N HIS A 58 6.15 -14.49 51.64
CA HIS A 58 7.10 -15.60 51.76
C HIS A 58 8.31 -15.24 52.63
N ALA A 59 8.84 -14.02 52.49
CA ALA A 59 9.93 -13.52 53.33
C ALA A 59 9.55 -13.40 54.82
N ASN A 60 8.25 -13.33 55.13
CA ASN A 60 7.71 -13.31 56.49
C ASN A 60 7.14 -14.68 56.92
N ASP A 61 7.49 -15.76 56.22
CA ASP A 61 7.00 -17.12 56.46
C ASP A 61 5.47 -17.25 56.34
N ILE A 62 4.82 -16.41 55.53
CA ILE A 62 3.38 -16.45 55.28
C ILE A 62 3.13 -16.95 53.86
N TYR A 63 2.26 -17.96 53.73
CA TYR A 63 1.99 -18.66 52.49
C TYR A 63 0.48 -18.80 52.23
N LEU A 64 0.05 -18.84 50.98
CA LEU A 64 -1.37 -18.75 50.59
C LEU A 64 -1.86 -20.01 49.82
N PRO A 65 -1.90 -21.19 50.46
CA PRO A 65 -2.24 -22.46 49.78
C PRO A 65 -3.61 -22.48 49.08
N TYR A 66 -4.52 -21.58 49.44
CA TYR A 66 -5.86 -21.52 48.86
C TYR A 66 -6.11 -20.21 48.11
N LEU A 67 -5.07 -19.65 47.48
CA LEU A 67 -5.18 -18.43 46.68
C LEU A 67 -6.08 -18.67 45.45
N HIS A 68 -7.08 -17.81 45.28
CA HIS A 68 -8.00 -17.86 44.15
C HIS A 68 -8.50 -16.46 43.76
N LEU A 69 -9.24 -16.35 42.66
CA LEU A 69 -9.61 -15.07 42.05
C LEU A 69 -10.34 -14.09 42.99
N SER A 70 -11.20 -14.58 43.90
CA SER A 70 -11.92 -13.69 44.84
C SER A 70 -11.07 -13.14 45.98
N ASN A 71 -9.79 -13.52 46.10
CA ASN A 71 -8.87 -12.90 47.04
C ASN A 71 -8.30 -11.57 46.53
N PHE A 72 -8.37 -11.32 45.21
CA PHE A 72 -7.75 -10.14 44.60
C PHE A 72 -8.77 -9.06 44.29
N PHE A 73 -8.46 -7.86 44.79
CA PHE A 73 -9.20 -6.64 44.55
C PHE A 73 -8.28 -5.56 43.95
N VAL A 74 -8.89 -4.60 43.27
CA VAL A 74 -8.21 -3.48 42.63
C VAL A 74 -8.76 -2.18 43.17
N THR A 75 -7.88 -1.31 43.66
CA THR A 75 -8.22 0.09 43.95
C THR A 75 -7.98 0.92 42.69
N PRO A 76 -9.00 1.61 42.15
CA PRO A 76 -8.87 2.39 40.93
C PRO A 76 -8.04 3.67 41.17
N GLY A 77 -7.47 4.23 40.11
CA GLY A 77 -6.75 5.49 40.16
C GLY A 77 -5.74 5.64 39.03
N THR A 78 -4.94 6.70 39.06
CA THR A 78 -3.85 6.92 38.09
C THR A 78 -2.75 5.86 38.19
N SER A 79 -2.69 5.13 39.30
CA SER A 79 -1.82 3.97 39.51
C SER A 79 -2.61 2.90 40.27
N PRO A 80 -3.39 2.07 39.57
CA PRO A 80 -4.24 1.05 40.19
C PRO A 80 -3.43 0.09 41.06
N ARG A 81 -3.94 -0.24 42.26
CA ARG A 81 -3.23 -1.14 43.18
C ARG A 81 -4.00 -2.42 43.46
N ILE A 82 -3.26 -3.53 43.47
CA ILE A 82 -3.75 -4.83 43.90
C ILE A 82 -3.81 -4.90 45.42
N VAL A 83 -4.94 -5.37 45.92
CA VAL A 83 -5.20 -5.63 47.34
C VAL A 83 -5.55 -7.10 47.49
N LEU A 84 -4.81 -7.79 48.36
CA LEU A 84 -5.11 -9.15 48.78
C LEU A 84 -6.02 -9.12 50.01
N ALA A 85 -7.11 -9.88 49.96
CA ALA A 85 -8.00 -10.13 51.08
C ALA A 85 -8.32 -11.63 51.21
N GLY A 86 -8.97 -12.02 52.31
CA GLY A 86 -9.33 -13.42 52.55
C GLY A 86 -8.15 -14.31 52.90
N TYR A 87 -7.20 -13.81 53.69
CA TYR A 87 -6.01 -14.53 54.16
C TYR A 87 -6.27 -15.47 55.35
N GLY A 88 -7.53 -15.78 55.67
CA GLY A 88 -7.90 -16.60 56.83
C GLY A 88 -7.39 -18.04 56.79
N HIS A 89 -6.96 -18.51 55.61
CA HIS A 89 -6.33 -19.82 55.42
C HIS A 89 -4.82 -19.73 55.13
N ALA A 90 -4.20 -18.58 55.41
CA ALA A 90 -2.75 -18.43 55.27
C ALA A 90 -2.04 -19.36 56.26
N LEU A 91 -0.89 -19.88 55.81
CA LEU A 91 -0.07 -20.83 56.55
C LEU A 91 1.22 -20.15 57.00
N MET A 92 1.66 -20.44 58.23
CA MET A 92 3.04 -20.20 58.65
C MET A 92 3.85 -21.47 58.47
N LYS A 93 4.65 -21.57 57.42
CA LYS A 93 5.32 -22.83 57.02
C LYS A 93 6.31 -23.32 58.09
N SER A 94 6.99 -22.42 58.80
CA SER A 94 7.86 -22.79 59.93
C SER A 94 7.13 -23.47 61.09
N LYS A 95 5.83 -23.20 61.26
CA LYS A 95 5.00 -23.75 62.36
C LYS A 95 4.12 -24.92 61.91
N PHE A 96 3.67 -24.87 60.66
CA PHE A 96 2.73 -25.82 60.07
C PHE A 96 3.27 -26.20 58.68
N PRO A 97 4.21 -27.14 58.59
CA PRO A 97 4.90 -27.46 57.33
C PRO A 97 4.07 -28.32 56.36
N VAL A 98 2.87 -28.73 56.76
CA VAL A 98 1.98 -29.61 55.99
C VAL A 98 0.61 -28.92 55.92
N VAL A 99 0.00 -28.96 54.73
CA VAL A 99 -1.36 -28.46 54.53
C VAL A 99 -2.34 -29.61 54.69
N ASP A 100 -3.51 -29.36 55.26
CA ASP A 100 -4.55 -30.37 55.35
C ASP A 100 -4.87 -30.90 53.94
N LYS A 101 -4.79 -32.23 53.78
CA LYS A 101 -5.12 -32.89 52.51
C LYS A 101 -6.50 -32.45 52.08
N THR A 102 -6.54 -31.61 51.05
CA THR A 102 -7.77 -30.98 50.60
C THR A 102 -8.23 -31.72 49.35
N PRO A 103 -9.30 -32.52 49.43
CA PRO A 103 -9.80 -33.20 48.25
C PRO A 103 -10.22 -32.16 47.22
N LEU A 104 -9.82 -32.35 45.96
CA LEU A 104 -10.29 -31.57 44.81
C LEU A 104 -11.74 -31.97 44.45
N SER A 105 -12.60 -32.16 45.45
CA SER A 105 -13.96 -32.64 45.31
C SER A 105 -14.89 -31.56 44.76
N LYS A 106 -16.03 -31.99 44.19
CA LYS A 106 -17.00 -31.09 43.53
C LYS A 106 -17.51 -29.95 44.42
N THR A 107 -17.48 -30.11 45.75
CA THR A 107 -17.96 -29.12 46.73
C THR A 107 -16.95 -28.00 47.01
N ASN A 108 -15.68 -28.17 46.65
CA ASN A 108 -14.65 -27.15 46.82
C ASN A 108 -14.57 -26.24 45.57
N LEU A 109 -15.12 -25.02 45.67
CA LEU A 109 -15.19 -24.07 44.55
C LEU A 109 -13.81 -23.48 44.17
N GLY A 110 -12.85 -23.46 45.09
CA GLY A 110 -11.50 -22.94 44.82
C GLY A 110 -10.55 -23.99 44.22
N ARG A 111 -10.97 -25.26 44.13
CA ARG A 111 -10.13 -26.39 43.65
C ARG A 111 -9.46 -26.16 42.30
N PHE A 112 -10.01 -25.25 41.49
CA PHE A 112 -9.55 -24.91 40.15
C PHE A 112 -8.25 -24.10 40.13
N PHE A 113 -7.86 -23.53 41.26
CA PHE A 113 -6.70 -22.63 41.35
C PHE A 113 -5.53 -23.26 42.10
N TYR A 114 -5.75 -24.36 42.81
CA TYR A 114 -4.72 -24.92 43.68
C TYR A 114 -3.71 -25.72 42.88
N SER A 115 -2.45 -25.68 43.31
CA SER A 115 -1.42 -26.49 42.71
C SER A 115 -1.65 -27.99 42.97
N PRO A 116 -1.22 -28.89 42.06
CA PRO A 116 -1.51 -30.32 42.16
C PRO A 116 -1.06 -30.96 43.48
N GLU A 117 0.08 -30.54 44.01
CA GLU A 117 0.70 -31.09 45.22
C GLU A 117 -0.12 -30.83 46.50
N ILE A 118 -1.01 -29.84 46.51
CA ILE A 118 -1.90 -29.55 47.64
C ILE A 118 -2.89 -30.69 47.91
N ALA A 119 -3.28 -31.44 46.87
CA ALA A 119 -4.10 -32.63 47.03
C ALA A 119 -3.41 -33.72 47.88
N GLU A 120 -2.08 -33.72 47.88
CA GLU A 120 -1.25 -34.65 48.67
C GLU A 120 -0.90 -34.09 50.06
N GLY A 121 -1.30 -32.85 50.37
CA GLY A 121 -0.94 -32.13 51.60
C GLY A 121 0.45 -31.50 51.55
N GLN A 122 1.06 -31.44 50.36
CA GLN A 122 2.35 -30.80 50.12
C GLN A 122 2.14 -29.36 49.66
N TYR A 123 3.14 -28.52 49.90
CA TYR A 123 3.09 -27.11 49.53
C TYR A 123 4.49 -26.51 49.40
N SER A 124 4.65 -25.62 48.42
CA SER A 124 5.87 -24.87 48.19
C SER A 124 5.61 -23.42 47.83
N GLU A 125 6.67 -22.61 47.79
CA GLU A 125 6.55 -21.18 47.46
C GLU A 125 6.01 -20.99 46.04
N THR A 126 6.32 -21.93 45.14
CA THR A 126 5.81 -21.93 43.76
C THR A 126 4.33 -22.30 43.67
N SER A 127 3.72 -22.86 44.72
CA SER A 127 2.29 -23.17 44.74
C SER A 127 1.44 -21.90 44.66
N ASP A 128 1.85 -20.81 45.33
CA ASP A 128 1.14 -19.52 45.23
C ASP A 128 1.24 -18.92 43.81
N TYR A 129 2.40 -19.08 43.19
CA TYR A 129 2.63 -18.67 41.80
C TYR A 129 1.80 -19.50 40.81
N TYR A 130 1.69 -20.82 41.03
CA TYR A 130 0.79 -21.68 40.27
C TYR A 130 -0.66 -21.18 40.35
N SER A 131 -1.13 -20.88 41.56
CA SER A 131 -2.47 -20.34 41.76
C SER A 131 -2.68 -19.03 41.04
N PHE A 132 -1.68 -18.16 41.00
CA PHE A 132 -1.74 -16.95 40.21
C PHE A 132 -1.80 -17.22 38.70
N GLY A 133 -1.05 -18.20 38.18
CA GLY A 133 -1.16 -18.63 36.79
C GLY A 133 -2.57 -19.12 36.41
N MET A 134 -3.21 -19.88 37.31
CA MET A 134 -4.61 -20.32 37.12
C MET A 134 -5.60 -19.17 37.19
N ILE A 135 -5.35 -18.14 38.01
CA ILE A 135 -6.14 -16.90 38.05
C ILE A 135 -6.02 -16.16 36.71
N LEU A 136 -4.82 -16.01 36.16
CA LEU A 136 -4.62 -15.41 34.84
C LEU A 136 -5.36 -16.21 33.76
N MET A 137 -5.26 -17.54 33.79
CA MET A 137 -6.00 -18.39 32.85
C MET A 137 -7.52 -18.17 32.96
N ARG A 138 -8.07 -18.00 34.17
CA ARG A 138 -9.51 -17.71 34.36
C ARG A 138 -9.92 -16.36 33.81
N LEU A 139 -9.04 -15.36 33.84
CA LEU A 139 -9.30 -14.02 33.33
C LEU A 139 -9.30 -13.97 31.79
N PHE A 140 -8.36 -14.67 31.15
CA PHE A 140 -8.19 -14.63 29.67
C PHE A 140 -8.90 -15.76 28.92
N TYR A 141 -9.19 -16.86 29.60
CA TYR A 141 -9.87 -18.04 29.07
C TYR A 141 -11.03 -18.48 29.99
N PRO A 142 -12.03 -17.62 30.25
CA PRO A 142 -13.14 -17.98 31.12
C PRO A 142 -13.91 -19.23 30.63
N GLU A 143 -13.89 -19.53 29.33
CA GLU A 143 -14.53 -20.69 28.73
C GLU A 143 -13.97 -22.04 29.22
N VAL A 144 -12.72 -22.11 29.68
CA VAL A 144 -12.07 -23.41 30.00
C VAL A 144 -12.36 -23.94 31.41
N PHE A 145 -13.02 -23.14 32.25
CA PHE A 145 -13.33 -23.52 33.64
C PHE A 145 -14.72 -24.16 33.80
N ASP A 146 -15.20 -24.84 32.76
CA ASP A 146 -16.30 -25.80 32.88
C ASP A 146 -15.79 -27.14 33.47
N GLN A 147 -16.68 -27.91 34.08
CA GLN A 147 -16.35 -29.12 34.84
C GLN A 147 -15.64 -30.19 33.99
N GLU A 148 -16.06 -30.41 32.75
CA GLU A 148 -15.44 -31.40 31.85
C GLU A 148 -14.07 -30.93 31.34
N LEU A 149 -13.94 -29.63 31.04
CA LEU A 149 -12.70 -29.03 30.54
C LEU A 149 -11.62 -28.94 31.63
N TYR A 150 -12.00 -28.77 32.90
CA TYR A 150 -11.03 -28.78 34.00
C TYR A 150 -10.34 -30.13 34.20
N GLN A 151 -11.05 -31.24 34.01
CA GLN A 151 -10.41 -32.56 34.06
C GLN A 151 -9.39 -32.72 32.93
N ALA A 152 -9.65 -32.12 31.76
CA ALA A 152 -8.69 -32.08 30.67
C ALA A 152 -7.45 -31.24 31.03
N ILE A 153 -7.62 -30.09 31.70
CA ILE A 153 -6.51 -29.27 32.21
C ILE A 153 -5.61 -30.09 33.14
N LEU A 154 -6.19 -30.77 34.13
CA LEU A 154 -5.42 -31.60 35.07
C LEU A 154 -4.67 -32.71 34.32
N ARG A 155 -5.36 -33.45 33.45
CA ARG A 155 -4.74 -34.51 32.63
C ARG A 155 -3.60 -33.98 31.77
N ASN A 156 -3.79 -32.84 31.10
CA ASN A 156 -2.76 -32.23 30.26
C ASN A 156 -1.54 -31.82 31.09
N GLY A 157 -1.75 -31.28 32.29
CA GLY A 157 -0.67 -31.00 33.25
C GLY A 157 0.08 -32.26 33.67
N GLU A 158 -0.63 -33.38 33.90
CA GLU A 158 -0.01 -34.69 34.19
C GLU A 158 0.79 -35.24 33.02
N GLU A 159 0.31 -35.02 31.80
CA GLU A 159 0.97 -35.40 30.55
C GLU A 159 2.07 -34.41 30.12
N LEU A 160 2.34 -33.36 30.92
CA LEU A 160 3.32 -32.30 30.64
C LEU A 160 3.07 -31.57 29.31
N LYS A 161 1.80 -31.31 29.01
CA LYS A 161 1.32 -30.62 27.82
C LYS A 161 0.82 -29.21 28.16
N PRO A 162 0.65 -28.34 27.15
CA PRO A 162 -0.14 -27.12 27.32
C PRO A 162 -1.49 -27.45 27.97
N LEU A 163 -1.85 -26.71 29.01
CA LEU A 163 -3.07 -27.00 29.78
C LEU A 163 -4.34 -26.87 28.92
N ILE A 164 -4.32 -25.94 27.98
CA ILE A 164 -5.41 -25.63 27.05
C ILE A 164 -4.86 -25.28 25.66
N ASP A 165 -5.75 -25.14 24.68
CA ASP A 165 -5.42 -24.56 23.38
C ASP A 165 -5.35 -23.02 23.50
N TYR A 166 -4.13 -22.49 23.50
CA TYR A 166 -3.88 -21.07 23.74
C TYR A 166 -4.03 -20.23 22.47
N LYS A 167 -4.83 -19.17 22.57
CA LYS A 167 -4.92 -18.07 21.57
C LYS A 167 -3.55 -17.44 21.30
N THR A 168 -3.06 -17.49 20.07
CA THR A 168 -1.69 -17.08 19.70
C THR A 168 -1.44 -15.58 19.90
N GLU A 169 -2.48 -14.76 19.76
CA GLU A 169 -2.44 -13.31 19.99
C GLU A 169 -2.16 -12.92 21.45
N LEU A 170 -2.31 -13.85 22.40
CA LEU A 170 -2.05 -13.66 23.83
C LEU A 170 -0.67 -14.17 24.27
N TYR A 171 0.27 -14.35 23.34
CA TYR A 171 1.58 -14.99 23.58
C TYR A 171 2.30 -14.56 24.87
N GLU A 172 2.38 -13.26 25.18
CA GLU A 172 3.03 -12.77 26.42
C GLU A 172 2.33 -13.32 27.67
N VAL A 173 0.99 -13.35 27.69
CA VAL A 173 0.20 -13.85 28.82
C VAL A 173 0.26 -15.36 28.90
N ASN A 174 0.23 -16.05 27.75
CA ASN A 174 0.32 -17.51 27.67
C ASN A 174 1.65 -17.99 28.24
N THR A 175 2.74 -17.31 27.90
CA THR A 175 4.08 -17.60 28.45
C THR A 175 4.09 -17.56 29.98
N ILE A 176 3.42 -16.56 30.58
CA ILE A 176 3.30 -16.43 32.03
C ILE A 176 2.42 -17.54 32.61
N ILE A 177 1.24 -17.79 32.02
CA ILE A 177 0.33 -18.84 32.48
C ILE A 177 1.03 -20.20 32.45
N GLU A 178 1.63 -20.54 31.31
CA GLU A 178 2.31 -21.80 31.10
C GLU A 178 3.47 -21.98 32.09
N GLY A 179 4.34 -20.98 32.21
CA GLY A 179 5.51 -21.07 33.11
C GLY A 179 5.14 -21.17 34.59
N LEU A 180 4.02 -20.58 35.02
CA LEU A 180 3.57 -20.68 36.41
C LEU A 180 2.80 -21.97 36.70
N THR A 181 2.13 -22.55 35.69
CA THR A 181 1.20 -23.67 35.89
C THR A 181 1.78 -25.05 35.53
N LEU A 182 3.10 -25.16 35.41
CA LEU A 182 3.77 -26.45 35.22
C LEU A 182 3.51 -27.38 36.41
N LYS A 183 3.25 -28.67 36.14
CA LYS A 183 2.93 -29.65 37.19
C LYS A 183 4.05 -29.79 38.22
N GLU A 184 5.26 -30.00 37.74
CA GLU A 184 6.46 -30.14 38.56
C GLU A 184 6.92 -28.77 39.09
N GLU A 185 6.96 -28.60 40.41
CA GLU A 185 7.39 -27.37 41.07
C GLU A 185 8.74 -26.85 40.56
N LEU A 186 9.73 -27.74 40.40
CA LEU A 186 11.09 -27.36 40.03
C LEU A 186 11.20 -26.74 38.63
N ASN A 187 10.17 -26.92 37.79
CA ASN A 187 10.14 -26.38 36.43
C ASN A 187 9.33 -25.08 36.34
N ARG A 188 8.52 -24.75 37.37
CA ARG A 188 7.74 -23.50 37.40
C ARG A 188 8.68 -22.31 37.41
N PHE A 189 8.23 -21.20 36.85
CA PHE A 189 8.98 -19.94 36.90
C PHE A 189 9.29 -19.54 38.35
N SER A 190 10.56 -19.30 38.59
CA SER A 190 11.08 -18.75 39.84
C SER A 190 10.85 -17.24 39.92
N SER A 191 11.09 -16.64 41.09
CA SER A 191 11.10 -15.18 41.23
C SER A 191 12.05 -14.49 40.21
N ALA A 192 13.21 -15.08 39.94
CA ALA A 192 14.17 -14.53 38.98
C ALA A 192 13.63 -14.55 37.54
N ASP A 193 12.95 -15.62 37.15
CA ASP A 193 12.27 -15.73 35.85
C ASP A 193 11.18 -14.65 35.68
N LEU A 194 10.47 -14.34 36.77
CA LEU A 194 9.50 -13.26 36.77
C LEU A 194 10.15 -11.87 36.66
N ASP A 195 11.30 -11.65 37.31
CA ASP A 195 12.06 -10.40 37.14
C ASP A 195 12.51 -10.21 35.70
N ASP A 196 12.94 -11.28 35.04
CA ASP A 196 13.29 -11.29 33.63
C ASP A 196 12.10 -10.92 32.74
N LEU A 197 10.94 -11.54 32.96
CA LEU A 197 9.71 -11.21 32.23
C LEU A 197 9.26 -9.76 32.46
N ILE A 198 9.33 -9.27 33.70
CA ILE A 198 8.99 -7.88 34.04
C ILE A 198 9.93 -6.90 33.33
N ALA A 199 11.23 -7.22 33.27
CA ALA A 199 12.22 -6.45 32.51
C ALA A 199 12.05 -6.56 30.98
N GLY A 200 11.16 -7.43 30.50
CA GLY A 200 10.96 -7.70 29.07
C GLY A 200 12.00 -8.60 28.45
N ARG A 201 12.80 -9.31 29.26
CA ARG A 201 13.68 -10.38 28.81
C ARG A 201 12.84 -11.62 28.47
N LYS A 202 13.32 -12.40 27.50
CA LYS A 202 12.65 -13.62 27.06
C LYS A 202 12.91 -14.73 28.08
N VAL A 203 11.84 -15.28 28.64
CA VAL A 203 11.86 -16.48 29.49
C VAL A 203 10.88 -17.48 28.89
N VAL A 204 11.26 -18.76 28.84
CA VAL A 204 10.50 -19.81 28.16
C VAL A 204 10.12 -20.90 29.17
N PRO A 205 8.84 -21.30 29.26
CA PRO A 205 8.41 -22.42 30.10
C PRO A 205 9.11 -23.72 29.68
N LEU A 206 9.63 -24.46 30.65
CA LEU A 206 10.34 -25.71 30.40
C LEU A 206 9.42 -26.90 30.70
N TYR A 207 8.76 -27.43 29.67
CA TYR A 207 8.13 -28.75 29.74
C TYR A 207 9.23 -29.82 29.68
N TYR A 208 9.21 -30.80 30.58
CA TYR A 208 10.23 -31.86 30.59
C TYR A 208 10.21 -32.62 29.24
N GLY A 209 11.31 -32.57 28.48
CA GLY A 209 11.67 -33.63 27.53
C GLY A 209 11.42 -33.46 26.03
N THR A 210 10.96 -32.34 25.48
CA THR A 210 10.67 -32.24 24.01
C THR A 210 11.15 -30.95 23.34
N PHE A 211 12.29 -30.39 23.77
CA PHE A 211 12.96 -29.39 22.94
C PHE A 211 13.63 -30.06 21.74
N PHE A 212 13.53 -29.44 20.58
CA PHE A 212 14.35 -29.79 19.43
C PHE A 212 15.72 -29.12 19.55
N MET A 213 16.78 -29.90 19.36
CA MET A 213 18.14 -29.38 19.35
C MET A 213 18.57 -29.12 17.91
N LEU A 214 18.61 -27.85 17.53
CA LEU A 214 19.28 -27.43 16.32
C LEU A 214 20.78 -27.38 16.61
N ARG A 215 21.52 -28.35 16.09
CA ARG A 215 22.99 -28.43 16.19
C ARG A 215 23.63 -28.20 14.84
N ASP A 216 24.42 -27.14 14.74
CA ASP A 216 25.21 -26.84 13.55
C ASP A 216 26.61 -26.31 13.90
N ASP A 217 27.32 -25.83 12.90
CA ASP A 217 28.67 -25.29 13.03
C ASP A 217 28.74 -23.95 13.79
N LEU A 218 27.58 -23.32 14.06
CA LEU A 218 27.48 -22.05 14.78
C LEU A 218 27.08 -22.25 16.25
N GLY A 219 26.62 -23.43 16.62
CA GLY A 219 26.35 -23.83 18.01
C GLY A 219 25.06 -24.62 18.19
N ASP A 220 24.71 -24.86 19.44
CA ASP A 220 23.47 -25.55 19.82
C ASP A 220 22.38 -24.52 20.13
N GLU A 221 21.23 -24.64 19.48
CA GLU A 221 20.03 -23.84 19.74
C GLU A 221 18.85 -24.75 20.09
N LYS A 222 18.11 -24.38 21.15
CA LYS A 222 16.97 -25.15 21.64
C LYS A 222 15.68 -24.53 21.12
N LEU A 223 14.88 -25.30 20.37
CA LEU A 223 13.52 -24.91 19.98
C LEU A 223 12.53 -25.66 20.87
N HIS A 224 11.79 -24.96 21.72
CA HIS A 224 10.85 -25.56 22.66
C HIS A 224 9.43 -25.61 22.10
N ASN A 225 9.08 -24.69 21.21
CA ASN A 225 7.77 -24.58 20.60
C ASN A 225 7.84 -23.95 19.19
N ILE A 226 6.69 -23.80 18.53
CA ILE A 226 6.60 -23.14 17.21
C ILE A 226 7.05 -21.67 17.25
N GLY A 227 6.81 -20.97 18.36
CA GLY A 227 7.26 -19.58 18.52
C GLY A 227 8.77 -19.45 18.38
N ASP A 228 9.55 -20.40 18.93
CA ASP A 228 11.00 -20.43 18.75
C ASP A 228 11.40 -20.66 17.29
N LEU A 229 10.66 -21.52 16.56
CA LEU A 229 10.90 -21.72 15.12
C LEU A 229 10.57 -20.46 14.32
N VAL A 230 9.46 -19.78 14.63
CA VAL A 230 9.08 -18.51 13.97
C VAL A 230 10.15 -17.46 14.19
N GLU A 231 10.69 -17.35 15.40
CA GLU A 231 11.75 -16.38 15.71
C GLU A 231 13.07 -16.72 15.01
N LEU A 232 13.42 -18.00 14.95
CA LEU A 232 14.57 -18.47 14.19
C LEU A 232 14.45 -18.14 12.70
N LEU A 233 13.26 -18.35 12.11
CA LEU A 233 12.99 -18.01 10.71
C LEU A 233 13.10 -16.50 10.43
N LYS A 234 12.80 -15.64 11.40
CA LYS A 234 12.91 -14.18 11.26
C LYS A 234 14.35 -13.66 11.42
N THR A 235 15.08 -14.21 12.39
CA THR A 235 16.38 -13.66 12.82
C THR A 235 17.57 -14.39 12.21
N GLN A 236 17.42 -15.68 11.89
CA GLN A 236 18.50 -16.57 11.46
C GLN A 236 18.05 -17.49 10.31
N ALA A 237 17.30 -16.94 9.35
CA ALA A 237 16.72 -17.67 8.22
C ALA A 237 17.76 -18.52 7.45
N GLU A 238 18.93 -17.95 7.14
CA GLU A 238 19.98 -18.64 6.40
C GLU A 238 20.56 -19.84 7.16
N ARG A 239 20.75 -19.69 8.47
CA ARG A 239 21.22 -20.75 9.36
C ARG A 239 20.23 -21.91 9.39
N PHE A 240 18.95 -21.60 9.60
CA PHE A 240 17.88 -22.59 9.55
C PHE A 240 17.85 -23.31 8.21
N LEU A 241 17.97 -22.57 7.10
CA LEU A 241 17.93 -23.14 5.75
C LEU A 241 19.08 -24.12 5.48
N LYS A 242 20.29 -23.79 5.93
CA LYS A 242 21.46 -24.68 5.86
C LYS A 242 21.23 -25.94 6.68
N TYR A 243 20.65 -25.79 7.88
CA TYR A 243 20.36 -26.91 8.78
C TYR A 243 19.35 -27.90 8.19
N VAL A 244 18.22 -27.41 7.66
CA VAL A 244 17.13 -28.28 7.14
C VAL A 244 17.43 -28.91 5.78
N ARG A 245 18.43 -28.43 5.04
CA ARG A 245 18.89 -29.08 3.80
C ARG A 245 19.58 -30.43 4.01
N VAL A 246 19.97 -30.74 5.26
CA VAL A 246 20.51 -32.04 5.62
C VAL A 246 19.35 -33.02 5.88
N PRO A 247 19.22 -34.13 5.12
CA PRO A 247 18.05 -35.02 5.22
C PRO A 247 17.77 -35.57 6.62
N VAL A 248 18.83 -35.87 7.39
CA VAL A 248 18.71 -36.35 8.77
C VAL A 248 18.12 -35.28 9.69
N ASN A 249 18.53 -34.03 9.52
CA ASN A 249 18.03 -32.89 10.30
C ASN A 249 16.58 -32.58 9.95
N LEU A 250 16.22 -32.62 8.67
CA LEU A 250 14.83 -32.46 8.23
C LEU A 250 13.92 -33.53 8.81
N LYS A 251 14.39 -34.80 8.83
CA LYS A 251 13.65 -35.89 9.46
C LYS A 251 13.47 -35.63 10.95
N ALA A 252 14.54 -35.26 11.66
CA ALA A 252 14.46 -34.96 13.09
C ALA A 252 13.50 -33.80 13.40
N LEU A 253 13.51 -32.74 12.58
CA LEU A 253 12.57 -31.62 12.71
C LEU A 253 11.13 -32.05 12.43
N THR A 254 10.92 -32.91 11.42
CA THR A 254 9.59 -33.46 11.08
C THR A 254 9.07 -34.40 12.16
N ASP A 255 9.95 -35.18 12.78
CA ASP A 255 9.63 -36.05 13.92
C ASP A 255 9.28 -35.20 15.15
N TRP A 256 10.02 -34.11 15.38
CA TRP A 256 9.66 -33.14 16.42
C TRP A 256 8.28 -32.52 16.17
N PHE A 257 7.94 -32.15 14.93
CA PHE A 257 6.59 -31.68 14.58
C PHE A 257 5.48 -32.70 14.87
N ASN A 258 5.74 -34.02 14.85
CA ASN A 258 4.73 -35.01 15.28
C ASN A 258 4.43 -34.93 16.78
N ASN A 259 5.38 -34.45 17.55
CA ASN A 259 5.31 -34.39 19.00
C ASN A 259 4.89 -33.00 19.52
N LEU A 260 4.72 -32.02 18.62
CA LEU A 260 4.18 -30.71 18.96
C LEU A 260 2.65 -30.77 18.98
N GLU A 261 2.05 -30.42 20.11
CA GLU A 261 0.60 -30.23 20.25
C GLU A 261 0.24 -28.72 20.20
N GLY A 262 -0.99 -28.38 19.84
CA GLY A 262 -1.45 -26.96 19.69
C GLY A 262 -1.21 -26.33 18.32
N VAL A 263 -0.79 -27.13 17.33
CA VAL A 263 -0.52 -26.65 15.97
C VAL A 263 -1.71 -27.02 15.08
N LYS A 264 -2.49 -26.02 14.67
CA LYS A 264 -3.78 -26.22 13.99
C LYS A 264 -3.68 -27.05 12.68
N ASP A 265 -2.54 -26.99 11.98
CA ASP A 265 -2.31 -27.76 10.74
C ASP A 265 -0.86 -28.27 10.58
N ILE A 266 -0.48 -29.26 11.40
CA ILE A 266 0.82 -29.96 11.31
C ILE A 266 0.98 -30.68 9.97
N SER A 267 -0.10 -31.28 9.47
CA SER A 267 -0.08 -32.04 8.22
C SER A 267 0.25 -31.16 7.02
N GLY A 268 -0.37 -29.99 6.92
CA GLY A 268 -0.06 -28.99 5.90
C GLY A 268 1.36 -28.45 6.03
N LEU A 269 1.82 -28.14 7.25
CA LEU A 269 3.19 -27.69 7.50
C LEU A 269 4.21 -28.72 6.96
N LYS A 270 4.03 -30.00 7.26
CA LYS A 270 4.90 -31.08 6.77
C LYS A 270 4.89 -31.22 5.26
N LYS A 271 3.70 -31.16 4.65
CA LYS A 271 3.56 -31.20 3.18
C LYS A 271 4.32 -30.04 2.54
N ARG A 272 4.25 -28.84 3.10
CA ARG A 272 4.98 -27.66 2.63
C ARG A 272 6.50 -27.83 2.78
N PHE A 273 6.98 -28.31 3.93
CA PHE A 273 8.40 -28.63 4.13
C PHE A 273 8.91 -29.59 3.07
N ILE A 274 8.23 -30.72 2.87
CA ILE A 274 8.66 -31.76 1.93
C ILE A 274 8.60 -31.26 0.48
N ARG A 275 7.52 -30.57 0.10
CA ARG A 275 7.29 -30.08 -1.27
C ARG A 275 8.24 -28.96 -1.66
N TYR A 276 8.51 -28.03 -0.74
CA TYR A 276 9.20 -26.77 -1.05
C TYR A 276 10.65 -26.69 -0.56
N GLN A 277 11.20 -27.68 0.17
CA GLN A 277 12.59 -27.67 0.66
C GLN A 277 13.68 -27.39 -0.40
N ASN A 278 13.40 -27.66 -1.69
CA ASN A 278 14.36 -27.54 -2.79
C ASN A 278 14.18 -26.28 -3.66
N ILE A 279 13.24 -25.38 -3.33
CA ILE A 279 13.06 -24.12 -4.06
C ILE A 279 14.09 -23.07 -3.60
N GLN A 280 13.99 -21.85 -4.14
CA GLN A 280 14.84 -20.74 -3.68
C GLN A 280 14.64 -20.45 -2.18
N PRO A 281 15.74 -20.21 -1.42
CA PRO A 281 15.70 -20.02 0.02
C PRO A 281 14.60 -19.09 0.54
N ASP A 282 14.48 -17.91 -0.05
CA ASP A 282 13.57 -16.86 0.45
C ASP A 282 12.10 -17.25 0.31
N TYR A 283 11.75 -17.93 -0.81
CA TYR A 283 10.41 -18.45 -1.01
C TYR A 283 10.08 -19.56 -0.01
N PHE A 284 11.05 -20.45 0.26
CA PHE A 284 10.85 -21.52 1.23
C PHE A 284 10.61 -20.98 2.64
N ILE A 285 11.48 -20.07 3.10
CA ILE A 285 11.36 -19.44 4.42
C ILE A 285 10.01 -18.72 4.53
N GLU A 286 9.62 -17.95 3.51
CA GLU A 286 8.35 -17.23 3.51
C GLU A 286 7.15 -18.20 3.56
N ILE A 287 7.16 -19.29 2.80
CA ILE A 287 6.09 -20.30 2.82
C ILE A 287 5.90 -20.88 4.23
N ILE A 288 7.00 -21.23 4.90
CA ILE A 288 6.93 -21.82 6.24
C ILE A 288 6.51 -20.77 7.26
N LEU A 289 7.16 -19.59 7.25
CA LEU A 289 6.86 -18.50 8.18
C LEU A 289 5.41 -18.06 8.07
N ARG A 290 4.88 -17.91 6.86
CA ARG A 290 3.50 -17.44 6.65
C ARG A 290 2.45 -18.48 7.04
N HIS A 291 2.71 -19.77 6.84
CA HIS A 291 1.84 -20.84 7.34
C HIS A 291 1.79 -20.85 8.87
N LEU A 292 2.92 -20.61 9.53
CA LEU A 292 3.02 -20.59 11.01
C LEU A 292 2.49 -19.29 11.64
N LEU A 293 2.68 -18.16 10.96
CA LEU A 293 2.26 -16.83 11.41
C LEU A 293 1.63 -16.05 10.24
N PRO A 294 0.37 -16.34 9.86
CA PRO A 294 -0.31 -15.67 8.74
C PRO A 294 -0.36 -14.15 8.89
N SER A 295 -0.49 -13.67 10.13
CA SER A 295 -0.53 -12.26 10.52
C SER A 295 0.83 -11.55 10.52
N HIS A 296 1.92 -12.21 10.12
CA HIS A 296 3.23 -11.58 10.09
C HIS A 296 3.23 -10.32 9.22
N LYS A 297 3.87 -9.23 9.65
CA LYS A 297 3.95 -8.01 8.83
C LYS A 297 4.93 -8.23 7.69
N ILE A 298 4.65 -7.63 6.53
CA ILE A 298 5.59 -7.62 5.41
C ILE A 298 6.41 -6.33 5.50
N ASN A 299 7.73 -6.44 5.56
CA ASN A 299 8.60 -5.28 5.48
C ASN A 299 8.95 -5.00 4.02
N LEU A 300 8.69 -3.79 3.55
CA LEU A 300 9.07 -3.31 2.22
C LEU A 300 9.51 -1.85 2.34
N ASN A 301 10.73 -1.53 1.89
CA ASN A 301 11.32 -0.19 1.98
C ASN A 301 11.33 0.41 3.40
N SER A 302 11.63 -0.41 4.41
CA SER A 302 11.58 -0.04 5.84
C SER A 302 10.19 0.33 6.36
N ILE A 303 9.13 -0.05 5.65
CA ILE A 303 7.74 0.11 6.07
C ILE A 303 7.16 -1.28 6.36
N ASP A 304 6.55 -1.43 7.53
CA ASP A 304 5.84 -2.66 7.90
C ASP A 304 4.37 -2.56 7.46
N PHE A 305 3.95 -3.52 6.62
CA PHE A 305 2.59 -3.65 6.13
C PHE A 305 1.85 -4.73 6.92
N ASP A 306 0.75 -4.32 7.55
CA ASP A 306 -0.15 -5.18 8.31
C ASP A 306 -1.46 -5.37 7.54
N PHE A 307 -1.74 -6.60 7.09
CA PHE A 307 -2.94 -6.95 6.33
C PHE A 307 -4.03 -7.61 7.18
N THR A 308 -3.89 -7.62 8.51
CA THR A 308 -4.89 -8.20 9.42
C THR A 308 -6.06 -7.25 9.73
N SER A 309 -5.86 -5.94 9.52
CA SER A 309 -6.89 -4.93 9.73
C SER A 309 -7.80 -4.80 8.51
N THR A 310 -9.10 -4.96 8.69
CA THR A 310 -10.11 -4.84 7.61
C THR A 310 -10.48 -3.39 7.30
N GLU A 311 -10.36 -2.48 8.28
CA GLU A 311 -10.79 -1.08 8.12
C GLU A 311 -9.85 -0.28 7.21
N GLU A 312 -8.56 -0.59 7.26
CA GLU A 312 -7.51 0.12 6.51
C GLU A 312 -6.99 -0.66 5.30
N ALA A 313 -7.54 -1.85 5.02
CA ALA A 313 -7.01 -2.78 4.04
C ALA A 313 -6.75 -2.15 2.66
N ALA A 314 -7.70 -1.36 2.15
CA ALA A 314 -7.57 -0.71 0.84
C ALA A 314 -6.39 0.28 0.80
N ASN A 315 -6.22 1.10 1.85
CA ASN A 315 -5.12 2.06 1.93
C ASN A 315 -3.77 1.35 2.06
N THR A 316 -3.70 0.29 2.89
CA THR A 316 -2.50 -0.53 3.06
C THR A 316 -2.11 -1.21 1.75
N ILE A 317 -3.07 -1.78 1.01
CA ILE A 317 -2.83 -2.38 -0.30
C ILE A 317 -2.31 -1.34 -1.30
N THR A 318 -2.96 -0.18 -1.42
CA THR A 318 -2.48 0.88 -2.31
C THR A 318 -1.07 1.37 -1.95
N LEU A 319 -0.78 1.55 -0.66
CA LEU A 319 0.56 1.96 -0.22
C LEU A 319 1.61 0.88 -0.49
N TYR A 320 1.24 -0.39 -0.31
CA TYR A 320 2.09 -1.53 -0.62
C TYR A 320 2.45 -1.55 -2.11
N PHE A 321 1.46 -1.47 -3.00
CA PHE A 321 1.71 -1.45 -4.44
C PHE A 321 2.47 -0.20 -4.92
N ARG A 322 2.32 0.96 -4.27
CA ARG A 322 3.17 2.13 -4.54
C ARG A 322 4.64 1.89 -4.22
N ASN A 323 4.93 1.18 -3.13
CA ASN A 323 6.30 0.80 -2.77
C ASN A 323 6.84 -0.31 -3.67
N LEU A 324 5.99 -1.26 -4.06
CA LEU A 324 6.35 -2.31 -5.01
C LEU A 324 6.67 -1.73 -6.40
N GLU A 325 5.90 -0.75 -6.88
CA GLU A 325 6.16 -0.03 -8.14
C GLU A 325 7.47 0.77 -8.07
N HIS A 326 7.75 1.42 -6.93
CA HIS A 326 9.04 2.06 -6.71
C HIS A 326 10.19 1.07 -6.83
N ASN A 327 10.07 -0.10 -6.19
CA ASN A 327 11.10 -1.15 -6.27
C ASN A 327 11.23 -1.72 -7.68
N TYR A 328 10.11 -1.88 -8.39
CA TYR A 328 10.11 -2.32 -9.77
C TYR A 328 10.98 -1.46 -10.68
N PHE A 329 10.99 -0.15 -10.43
CA PHE A 329 11.80 0.78 -11.20
C PHE A 329 13.31 0.66 -10.93
N TYR A 330 13.74 0.35 -9.70
CA TYR A 330 15.17 0.37 -9.34
C TYR A 330 15.85 -1.00 -9.29
N TYR A 331 15.10 -2.08 -9.09
CA TYR A 331 15.66 -3.42 -8.85
C TYR A 331 15.42 -4.39 -10.02
N LYS A 332 16.12 -5.53 -9.99
CA LYS A 332 15.96 -6.59 -10.98
C LYS A 332 14.69 -7.39 -10.67
N ASP A 333 14.02 -7.89 -11.72
CA ASP A 333 12.73 -8.61 -11.66
C ASP A 333 12.64 -9.70 -10.56
N GLN A 334 13.74 -10.40 -10.27
CA GLN A 334 13.76 -11.43 -9.21
C GLN A 334 13.46 -10.89 -7.81
N ASP A 335 13.94 -9.69 -7.48
CA ASP A 335 13.80 -9.08 -6.16
C ASP A 335 12.36 -8.57 -5.94
N ILE A 336 11.70 -8.07 -7.00
CA ILE A 336 10.31 -7.60 -6.92
C ILE A 336 9.33 -8.78 -6.92
N LYS A 337 9.66 -9.87 -7.62
CA LYS A 337 8.81 -11.06 -7.67
C LYS A 337 8.62 -11.69 -6.29
N ILE A 338 9.67 -11.72 -5.45
CA ILE A 338 9.56 -12.26 -4.09
C ILE A 338 8.70 -11.35 -3.20
N ASP A 339 8.81 -10.03 -3.36
CA ASP A 339 7.96 -9.10 -2.61
C ASP A 339 6.49 -9.31 -2.98
N LEU A 340 6.15 -9.34 -4.27
CA LEU A 340 4.80 -9.67 -4.72
C LEU A 340 4.34 -11.04 -4.18
N PHE A 341 5.21 -12.05 -4.19
CA PHE A 341 4.90 -13.38 -3.65
C PHE A 341 4.54 -13.33 -2.16
N ARG A 342 5.30 -12.60 -1.34
CA ARG A 342 5.00 -12.41 0.10
C ARG A 342 3.59 -11.88 0.29
N PHE A 343 3.20 -10.87 -0.48
CA PHE A 343 1.87 -10.28 -0.44
C PHE A 343 0.77 -11.26 -0.84
N LEU A 344 0.93 -11.96 -1.97
CA LEU A 344 -0.05 -12.93 -2.45
C LEU A 344 -0.22 -14.10 -1.47
N LEU A 345 0.89 -14.58 -0.89
CA LEU A 345 0.86 -15.63 0.11
C LEU A 345 0.19 -15.15 1.41
N ALA A 346 0.44 -13.91 1.86
CA ALA A 346 -0.26 -13.35 3.00
C ALA A 346 -1.78 -13.28 2.77
N CYS A 347 -2.22 -12.84 1.59
CA CYS A 347 -3.64 -12.84 1.23
C CYS A 347 -4.24 -14.24 1.26
N HIS A 348 -3.51 -15.24 0.74
CA HIS A 348 -3.94 -16.64 0.73
C HIS A 348 -4.09 -17.21 2.15
N GLU A 349 -3.04 -17.13 2.96
CA GLU A 349 -3.04 -17.74 4.30
C GLU A 349 -4.02 -17.04 5.26
N LEU A 350 -4.17 -15.71 5.19
CA LEU A 350 -5.19 -15.00 5.99
C LEU A 350 -6.61 -15.42 5.59
N THR A 351 -6.87 -15.58 4.29
CA THR A 351 -8.17 -16.06 3.78
C THR A 351 -8.48 -17.48 4.23
N GLU A 352 -7.50 -18.37 4.26
CA GLU A 352 -7.69 -19.75 4.76
C GLU A 352 -8.01 -19.79 6.26
N VAL A 353 -7.43 -18.87 7.05
CA VAL A 353 -7.65 -18.80 8.50
C VAL A 353 -9.04 -18.31 8.86
N GLU A 354 -9.50 -17.21 8.25
CA GLU A 354 -10.84 -16.64 8.47
C GLU A 354 -11.47 -16.14 7.16
N PRO A 355 -12.09 -17.05 6.35
CA PRO A 355 -12.56 -16.72 5.01
C PRO A 355 -13.57 -15.57 4.95
N VAL A 356 -14.44 -15.46 5.96
CA VAL A 356 -15.48 -14.42 6.03
C VAL A 356 -14.88 -13.05 6.31
N LYS A 357 -13.90 -12.97 7.22
CA LYS A 357 -13.26 -11.72 7.62
C LYS A 357 -12.39 -11.15 6.50
N TYR A 358 -11.65 -12.01 5.81
CA TYR A 358 -10.65 -11.61 4.82
C TYR A 358 -11.10 -11.78 3.36
N ASN A 359 -12.41 -11.82 3.09
CA ASN A 359 -12.93 -11.98 1.72
C ASN A 359 -12.39 -10.92 0.73
N HIS A 360 -12.15 -9.70 1.20
CA HIS A 360 -11.55 -8.64 0.38
C HIS A 360 -10.11 -8.98 -0.07
N LEU A 361 -9.31 -9.68 0.74
CA LEU A 361 -7.98 -10.15 0.36
C LEU A 361 -8.05 -11.29 -0.65
N LYS A 362 -9.07 -12.14 -0.56
CA LYS A 362 -9.34 -13.15 -1.59
C LYS A 362 -9.60 -12.52 -2.94
N ASP A 363 -10.47 -11.50 -2.99
CA ASP A 363 -10.76 -10.79 -4.24
C ASP A 363 -9.49 -10.15 -4.82
N VAL A 364 -8.63 -9.58 -3.97
CA VAL A 364 -7.35 -8.98 -4.36
C VAL A 364 -6.36 -10.03 -4.89
N LEU A 365 -6.29 -11.20 -4.23
CA LEU A 365 -5.49 -12.33 -4.68
C LEU A 365 -5.95 -12.81 -6.06
N ASP A 366 -7.24 -13.08 -6.23
CA ASP A 366 -7.80 -13.60 -7.47
C ASP A 366 -7.60 -12.62 -8.65
N ARG A 367 -7.83 -11.31 -8.42
CA ARG A 367 -7.55 -10.28 -9.43
C ARG A 367 -6.07 -10.19 -9.79
N SER A 368 -5.19 -10.23 -8.78
CA SER A 368 -3.74 -10.19 -9.02
C SER A 368 -3.28 -11.38 -9.86
N LEU A 369 -3.71 -12.59 -9.52
CA LEU A 369 -3.34 -13.81 -10.23
C LEU A 369 -3.90 -13.85 -11.65
N ALA A 370 -5.13 -13.36 -11.86
CA ALA A 370 -5.73 -13.23 -13.18
C ALA A 370 -4.93 -12.27 -14.09
N LEU A 371 -4.53 -11.10 -13.57
CA LEU A 371 -3.70 -10.13 -14.30
C LEU A 371 -2.32 -10.70 -14.67
N LEU A 372 -1.75 -11.51 -13.78
CA LEU A 372 -0.46 -12.16 -13.99
C LEU A 372 -0.56 -13.42 -14.85
N SER A 373 -1.77 -13.85 -15.23
CA SER A 373 -2.03 -15.11 -15.93
C SER A 373 -1.50 -16.35 -15.18
N VAL A 374 -1.59 -16.31 -13.85
CA VAL A 374 -1.14 -17.40 -12.96
C VAL A 374 -2.36 -18.16 -12.44
N ASN A 375 -2.33 -19.49 -12.50
CA ASN A 375 -3.41 -20.33 -11.99
C ASN A 375 -3.47 -20.26 -10.45
N PRO A 376 -4.62 -19.89 -9.83
CA PRO A 376 -4.76 -19.83 -8.38
C PRO A 376 -4.45 -21.13 -7.66
N ALA A 377 -4.75 -22.30 -8.23
CA ALA A 377 -4.51 -23.58 -7.58
C ALA A 377 -3.02 -23.93 -7.46
N SER A 378 -2.16 -23.30 -8.26
CA SER A 378 -0.72 -23.62 -8.36
C SER A 378 0.16 -22.39 -8.31
N PHE A 379 -0.33 -21.27 -7.77
CA PHE A 379 0.42 -20.01 -7.80
C PHE A 379 1.72 -20.11 -6.99
N ILE A 380 1.72 -20.80 -5.85
CA ILE A 380 2.92 -21.01 -5.03
C ILE A 380 4.01 -21.71 -5.84
N ASP A 381 3.66 -22.80 -6.54
CA ASP A 381 4.63 -23.50 -7.40
C ASP A 381 5.10 -22.59 -8.54
N SER A 382 4.19 -21.84 -9.15
CA SER A 382 4.48 -20.93 -10.26
C SER A 382 5.50 -19.86 -9.84
N PHE A 383 5.29 -19.20 -8.71
CA PHE A 383 6.20 -18.17 -8.20
C PHE A 383 7.55 -18.72 -7.77
N SER A 384 7.55 -19.89 -7.13
CA SER A 384 8.78 -20.58 -6.71
C SER A 384 9.63 -21.11 -7.88
N ALA A 385 9.03 -21.25 -9.07
CA ALA A 385 9.74 -21.66 -10.26
C ALA A 385 10.62 -20.52 -10.80
N LYS A 386 11.86 -20.86 -11.16
CA LYS A 386 12.78 -19.92 -11.83
C LYS A 386 12.29 -19.50 -13.23
N SER A 387 11.36 -20.25 -13.82
CA SER A 387 10.83 -20.02 -15.16
C SER A 387 9.67 -19.02 -15.22
N LEU A 388 9.09 -18.62 -14.09
CA LEU A 388 8.04 -17.60 -14.11
C LEU A 388 8.67 -16.24 -14.43
N VAL A 389 8.36 -15.76 -15.63
CA VAL A 389 8.68 -14.42 -16.11
C VAL A 389 7.36 -13.68 -16.21
N ILE A 390 7.25 -12.57 -15.46
CA ILE A 390 6.08 -11.70 -15.52
C ILE A 390 6.35 -10.66 -16.61
N SER A 391 5.49 -10.57 -17.62
CA SER A 391 5.69 -9.61 -18.69
C SER A 391 5.61 -8.17 -18.15
N PRO A 392 6.38 -7.22 -18.71
CA PRO A 392 6.31 -5.82 -18.32
C PRO A 392 4.88 -5.24 -18.41
N ALA A 393 4.09 -5.67 -19.41
CA ALA A 393 2.67 -5.31 -19.50
C ALA A 393 1.85 -5.72 -18.27
N ASN A 394 2.09 -6.92 -17.75
CA ASN A 394 1.33 -7.44 -16.60
C ASN A 394 1.71 -6.70 -15.32
N TRP A 395 2.98 -6.31 -15.15
CA TRP A 395 3.41 -5.42 -14.07
C TRP A 395 2.69 -4.08 -14.13
N ALA A 396 2.66 -3.41 -15.29
CA ALA A 396 1.95 -2.15 -15.46
C ALA A 396 0.45 -2.28 -15.13
N ARG A 397 -0.20 -3.35 -15.63
CA ARG A 397 -1.62 -3.63 -15.32
C ARG A 397 -1.87 -3.82 -13.83
N LEU A 398 -0.99 -4.56 -13.15
CA LEU A 398 -1.09 -4.80 -11.71
C LEU A 398 -0.99 -3.49 -10.91
N PHE A 399 -0.08 -2.59 -11.29
CA PHE A 399 0.06 -1.29 -10.62
C PHE A 399 -1.16 -0.40 -10.85
N HIS A 400 -1.71 -0.36 -12.06
CA HIS A 400 -2.94 0.39 -12.36
C HIS A 400 -4.20 -0.17 -11.68
N GLU A 401 -4.23 -1.46 -11.37
CA GLU A 401 -5.33 -2.08 -10.63
C GLU A 401 -5.41 -1.60 -9.19
N PHE A 402 -4.26 -1.46 -8.51
CA PHE A 402 -4.22 -1.22 -7.06
C PHE A 402 -3.75 0.18 -6.65
N ILE A 403 -3.29 1.00 -7.60
CA ILE A 403 -2.91 2.39 -7.39
C ILE A 403 -3.91 3.30 -8.11
N PRO A 404 -4.99 3.76 -7.44
CA PRO A 404 -5.94 4.68 -8.04
C PRO A 404 -5.24 6.00 -8.39
N GLN A 405 -5.55 6.53 -9.59
CA GLN A 405 -4.97 7.76 -10.13
C GLN A 405 -3.42 7.76 -10.09
N LYS A 406 -2.83 6.61 -10.41
CA LYS A 406 -1.39 6.46 -10.63
C LYS A 406 -0.88 7.51 -11.64
N PHE A 407 0.25 8.13 -11.30
CA PHE A 407 0.99 8.99 -12.23
C PHE A 407 1.74 8.14 -13.27
N PHE A 408 2.08 8.74 -14.41
CA PHE A 408 3.02 8.13 -15.34
C PHE A 408 4.45 8.29 -14.80
N ARG A 409 5.26 7.23 -14.85
CA ARG A 409 6.66 7.28 -14.42
C ARG A 409 7.56 7.32 -15.65
N SER A 410 8.45 8.31 -15.71
CA SER A 410 9.42 8.43 -16.81
C SER A 410 10.48 7.33 -16.77
N PHE A 411 11.27 7.18 -17.84
CA PHE A 411 12.40 6.26 -17.91
C PHE A 411 13.47 6.58 -16.86
N GLU A 412 13.55 7.85 -16.42
CA GLU A 412 14.45 8.33 -15.36
C GLU A 412 13.82 8.22 -13.96
N GLY A 413 12.55 7.79 -13.87
CA GLY A 413 11.85 7.57 -12.60
C GLY A 413 11.09 8.80 -12.10
N THR A 414 11.03 9.87 -12.89
CA THR A 414 10.32 11.10 -12.56
C THR A 414 8.82 10.87 -12.61
N LYS A 415 8.09 11.44 -11.64
CA LYS A 415 6.64 11.32 -11.56
C LYS A 415 5.98 12.40 -12.41
N ILE A 416 5.21 11.99 -13.41
CA ILE A 416 4.47 12.87 -14.33
C ILE A 416 2.98 12.74 -14.03
N GLN A 417 2.40 13.80 -13.47
CA GLN A 417 0.99 13.81 -13.03
C GLN A 417 0.06 14.50 -14.02
N LYS A 418 0.53 15.55 -14.71
CA LYS A 418 -0.30 16.32 -15.64
C LYS A 418 -0.21 15.75 -17.05
N ILE A 419 -1.32 15.82 -17.77
CA ILE A 419 -1.40 15.28 -19.13
C ILE A 419 -0.54 16.09 -20.11
N GLU A 420 -0.39 17.40 -19.89
CA GLU A 420 0.43 18.28 -20.73
C GLU A 420 1.92 17.99 -20.54
N ASP A 421 2.36 17.77 -19.30
CA ASP A 421 3.73 17.37 -18.98
C ASP A 421 4.05 16.00 -19.60
N PHE A 422 3.06 15.09 -19.61
CA PHE A 422 3.19 13.80 -20.28
C PHE A 422 3.30 13.92 -21.80
N ALA A 423 2.51 14.78 -22.44
CA ALA A 423 2.62 14.99 -23.89
C ALA A 423 3.97 15.59 -24.30
N PHE A 424 4.50 16.50 -23.48
CA PHE A 424 5.85 17.02 -23.68
C PHE A 424 6.90 15.90 -23.55
N TYR A 425 6.81 15.09 -22.50
CA TYR A 425 7.69 13.93 -22.32
C TYR A 425 7.59 12.93 -23.48
N LEU A 426 6.39 12.62 -23.95
CA LEU A 426 6.16 11.72 -25.08
C LEU A 426 6.75 12.26 -26.40
N ALA A 427 6.76 13.59 -26.57
CA ALA A 427 7.40 14.22 -27.72
C ALA A 427 8.94 14.07 -27.70
N GLN A 428 9.54 14.01 -26.52
CA GLN A 428 10.97 13.78 -26.31
C GLN A 428 11.34 12.29 -26.36
N HIS A 429 10.43 11.41 -25.93
CA HIS A 429 10.66 9.98 -25.76
C HIS A 429 9.63 9.13 -26.53
N PRO A 430 9.65 9.13 -27.88
CA PRO A 430 8.72 8.36 -28.69
C PRO A 430 8.84 6.84 -28.46
N GLU A 431 9.96 6.36 -27.93
CA GLU A 431 10.19 4.97 -27.55
C GLU A 431 9.22 4.44 -26.48
N VAL A 432 8.49 5.31 -25.77
CA VAL A 432 7.35 4.93 -24.90
C VAL A 432 6.33 4.07 -25.65
N LEU A 433 6.14 4.27 -26.96
CA LEU A 433 5.22 3.45 -27.76
C LEU A 433 5.75 2.04 -28.04
N SER A 434 7.05 1.83 -27.92
CA SER A 434 7.71 0.55 -28.20
C SER A 434 8.05 -0.25 -26.94
N ASP A 435 8.25 0.42 -25.80
CA ASP A 435 8.49 -0.27 -24.54
C ASP A 435 7.18 -0.85 -23.97
N GLU A 436 7.17 -2.14 -23.68
CA GLU A 436 5.95 -2.84 -23.30
C GLU A 436 5.37 -2.32 -21.96
N PHE A 437 6.21 -2.01 -20.97
CA PHE A 437 5.73 -1.47 -19.69
C PHE A 437 5.14 -0.08 -19.88
N HIS A 438 5.91 0.84 -20.45
CA HIS A 438 5.54 2.24 -20.59
C HIS A 438 4.38 2.44 -21.56
N PHE A 439 4.26 1.60 -22.59
CA PHE A 439 3.09 1.62 -23.48
C PHE A 439 1.79 1.33 -22.70
N TYR A 440 1.77 0.30 -21.86
CA TYR A 440 0.60 0.00 -21.04
C TYR A 440 0.38 1.05 -19.94
N ASP A 441 1.44 1.56 -19.32
CA ASP A 441 1.37 2.62 -18.32
C ASP A 441 0.76 3.90 -18.92
N MET A 442 1.26 4.33 -20.08
CA MET A 442 0.71 5.42 -20.89
C MET A 442 -0.75 5.17 -21.23
N TYR A 443 -1.07 4.00 -21.78
CA TYR A 443 -2.43 3.68 -22.23
C TYR A 443 -3.46 3.87 -21.11
N LYS A 444 -3.15 3.37 -19.91
CA LYS A 444 -4.02 3.51 -18.74
C LYS A 444 -4.03 4.94 -18.18
N PHE A 445 -2.88 5.60 -18.13
CA PHE A 445 -2.78 7.00 -17.72
C PHE A 445 -3.61 7.93 -18.61
N LEU A 446 -3.53 7.77 -19.94
CA LEU A 446 -4.33 8.53 -20.90
C LEU A 446 -5.83 8.25 -20.75
N ALA A 447 -6.21 6.98 -20.56
CA ALA A 447 -7.61 6.61 -20.37
C ALA A 447 -8.24 7.30 -19.14
N TRP A 448 -7.51 7.44 -18.03
CA TRP A 448 -7.97 8.20 -16.86
C TRP A 448 -8.08 9.70 -17.09
N ASN A 449 -7.31 10.23 -18.04
CA ASN A 449 -7.41 11.62 -18.48
C ASN A 449 -8.37 11.80 -19.66
N GLY A 450 -9.23 10.81 -19.95
CA GLY A 450 -10.29 10.91 -20.95
C GLY A 450 -9.89 10.55 -22.38
N ILE A 451 -8.67 10.07 -22.62
CA ILE A 451 -8.17 9.70 -23.96
C ILE A 451 -8.11 8.17 -24.06
N SER A 452 -9.11 7.56 -24.69
CA SER A 452 -9.27 6.10 -24.77
C SER A 452 -8.82 5.49 -26.10
N GLU A 453 -8.82 6.27 -27.19
CA GLU A 453 -8.45 5.82 -28.53
C GLU A 453 -6.95 5.99 -28.79
N VAL A 454 -6.11 5.16 -28.15
CA VAL A 454 -4.65 5.24 -28.31
C VAL A 454 -4.13 4.29 -29.40
N LYS A 455 -4.85 3.18 -29.64
CA LYS A 455 -4.36 2.09 -30.49
C LYS A 455 -4.31 2.50 -31.95
N GLY A 456 -3.14 2.36 -32.57
CA GLY A 456 -2.93 2.67 -33.99
C GLY A 456 -2.56 4.13 -34.27
N LYS A 457 -2.57 5.01 -33.26
CA LYS A 457 -2.06 6.37 -33.38
C LYS A 457 -0.54 6.39 -33.25
N THR A 458 0.10 7.22 -34.05
CA THR A 458 1.50 7.60 -33.91
C THR A 458 1.70 8.48 -32.68
N TYR A 459 2.92 8.54 -32.13
CA TYR A 459 3.22 9.42 -31.01
C TYR A 459 2.91 10.90 -31.35
N LYS A 460 3.13 11.31 -32.61
CA LYS A 460 2.79 12.65 -33.08
C LYS A 460 1.30 12.93 -32.97
N GLU A 461 0.47 12.04 -33.49
CA GLU A 461 -1.00 12.18 -33.41
C GLU A 461 -1.47 12.29 -31.96
N LEU A 462 -0.93 11.47 -31.06
CA LEU A 462 -1.26 11.52 -29.63
C LEU A 462 -0.84 12.85 -28.98
N VAL A 463 0.35 13.35 -29.26
CA VAL A 463 0.81 14.64 -28.70
C VAL A 463 -0.05 15.80 -29.22
N PHE A 464 -0.41 15.79 -30.51
CA PHE A 464 -1.33 16.79 -31.08
C PHE A 464 -2.73 16.71 -30.49
N GLU A 465 -3.25 15.52 -30.20
CA GLU A 465 -4.55 15.32 -29.57
C GLU A 465 -4.56 15.78 -28.11
N ILE A 466 -3.54 15.42 -27.32
CA ILE A 466 -3.43 15.83 -25.91
C ILE A 466 -3.31 17.35 -25.80
N LEU A 467 -2.48 17.95 -26.65
CA LEU A 467 -2.17 19.37 -26.62
C LEU A 467 -3.02 20.18 -27.60
N ASP A 468 -4.20 19.69 -28.01
CA ASP A 468 -5.01 20.31 -29.07
C ASP A 468 -5.25 21.82 -28.85
N ALA A 469 -5.50 22.21 -27.60
CA ALA A 469 -5.70 23.60 -27.19
C ALA A 469 -4.44 24.50 -27.30
N ARG A 470 -3.26 23.91 -27.48
CA ARG A 470 -1.96 24.59 -27.65
C ARG A 470 -1.46 24.52 -29.09
N VAL A 471 -2.15 23.81 -29.97
CA VAL A 471 -1.75 23.65 -31.37
C VAL A 471 -1.96 24.95 -32.11
N GLU A 472 -0.90 25.39 -32.80
CA GLU A 472 -0.91 26.55 -33.67
C GLU A 472 -0.94 26.11 -35.14
N CYS A 473 -1.56 26.90 -35.99
CA CYS A 473 -1.55 26.70 -37.45
C CYS A 473 -0.60 27.71 -38.10
N ASP A 474 0.50 27.20 -38.63
CA ASP A 474 1.45 27.96 -39.45
C ASP A 474 0.98 27.94 -40.90
N ILE A 475 0.85 29.11 -41.51
CA ILE A 475 0.52 29.25 -42.93
C ILE A 475 1.69 29.97 -43.61
N ALA A 476 2.29 29.31 -44.60
CA ALA A 476 3.37 29.86 -45.40
C ALA A 476 2.88 30.13 -46.82
N ILE A 477 3.04 31.36 -47.31
CA ILE A 477 2.77 31.73 -48.70
C ILE A 477 4.06 31.51 -49.50
N ALA A 478 4.02 30.61 -50.48
CA ALA A 478 5.17 30.34 -51.34
C ALA A 478 5.32 31.42 -52.41
N ARG A 479 4.21 31.81 -53.05
CA ARG A 479 4.18 32.90 -54.04
C ARG A 479 2.77 33.40 -54.31
N ILE A 480 2.66 34.63 -54.79
CA ILE A 480 1.42 35.24 -55.27
C ILE A 480 1.70 35.76 -56.68
N GLU A 481 0.93 35.27 -57.65
CA GLU A 481 1.08 35.63 -59.06
C GLU A 481 -0.22 36.25 -59.59
N GLU A 482 -0.12 37.27 -60.43
CA GLU A 482 -1.26 37.81 -61.16
C GLU A 482 -1.43 37.00 -62.45
N THR A 483 -2.55 36.28 -62.58
CA THR A 483 -2.82 35.44 -63.76
C THR A 483 -3.55 36.20 -64.87
N GLU A 484 -4.42 37.12 -64.48
CA GLU A 484 -5.17 38.04 -65.34
C GLU A 484 -5.27 39.38 -64.61
N PRO A 485 -5.49 40.53 -65.29
CA PRO A 485 -5.66 41.82 -64.62
C PRO A 485 -6.59 41.74 -63.40
N GLY A 486 -5.99 41.93 -62.21
CA GLY A 486 -6.67 41.91 -60.92
C GLY A 486 -7.21 40.57 -60.42
N ARG A 487 -6.81 39.46 -61.06
CA ARG A 487 -7.00 38.09 -60.59
C ARG A 487 -5.66 37.51 -60.17
N TYR A 488 -5.59 37.11 -58.91
CA TYR A 488 -4.38 36.61 -58.28
C TYR A 488 -4.52 35.15 -57.91
N LYS A 489 -3.42 34.43 -58.08
CA LYS A 489 -3.23 33.04 -57.67
C LYS A 489 -2.19 33.03 -56.55
N MET A 490 -2.63 32.68 -55.35
CA MET A 490 -1.78 32.46 -54.19
C MET A 490 -1.48 30.97 -54.07
N VAL A 491 -0.19 30.62 -54.05
CA VAL A 491 0.28 29.29 -53.70
C VAL A 491 0.70 29.31 -52.23
N TYR A 492 0.06 28.49 -51.42
CA TYR A 492 0.29 28.45 -49.97
C TYR A 492 0.41 27.01 -49.47
N SER A 493 0.95 26.85 -48.27
CA SER A 493 0.99 25.60 -47.55
C SER A 493 0.72 25.87 -46.08
N TYR A 494 0.12 24.93 -45.38
CA TYR A 494 -0.12 25.06 -43.94
C TYR A 494 0.29 23.79 -43.21
N ARG A 495 0.60 23.95 -41.93
CA ARG A 495 0.89 22.83 -41.01
C ARG A 495 0.41 23.19 -39.62
N TYR A 496 0.11 22.17 -38.83
CA TYR A 496 -0.09 22.35 -37.40
C TYR A 496 1.24 22.20 -36.68
N SER A 497 1.51 23.05 -35.69
CA SER A 497 2.75 23.04 -34.93
C SER A 497 2.53 23.27 -33.45
N LEU A 498 3.37 22.61 -32.66
CA LEU A 498 3.55 22.81 -31.22
C LEU A 498 4.93 23.42 -30.90
N THR A 499 5.70 23.80 -31.94
CA THR A 499 7.10 24.25 -31.78
C THR A 499 7.22 25.45 -30.86
N ASN A 500 6.34 26.45 -31.00
CA ASN A 500 6.36 27.65 -30.15
C ASN A 500 5.97 27.32 -28.71
N TYR A 501 5.01 26.42 -28.51
CA TYR A 501 4.62 25.95 -27.19
C TYR A 501 5.79 25.22 -26.51
N PHE A 502 6.46 24.30 -27.19
CA PHE A 502 7.64 23.61 -26.63
C PHE A 502 8.81 24.55 -26.37
N LYS A 503 9.03 25.55 -27.24
CA LYS A 503 10.01 26.61 -27.01
C LYS A 503 9.70 27.41 -25.74
N SER A 504 8.43 27.65 -25.44
CA SER A 504 8.03 28.33 -24.19
C SER A 504 8.34 27.52 -22.94
N LEU A 505 8.45 26.19 -23.06
CA LEU A 505 8.86 25.28 -21.99
C LEU A 505 10.39 25.13 -21.89
N GLY A 506 11.15 25.85 -22.71
CA GLY A 506 12.62 25.90 -22.67
C GLY A 506 13.33 24.95 -23.63
N GLU A 507 12.61 24.22 -24.49
CA GLU A 507 13.18 23.26 -25.45
C GLU A 507 12.96 23.69 -26.90
N GLU A 508 14.03 23.72 -27.70
CA GLU A 508 13.92 23.94 -29.15
C GLU A 508 13.60 22.62 -29.87
N LEU A 509 12.41 22.07 -29.60
CA LEU A 509 11.92 20.84 -30.23
C LEU A 509 11.02 21.18 -31.44
N PRO A 510 11.50 21.05 -32.69
CA PRO A 510 10.66 21.29 -33.87
C PRO A 510 9.58 20.20 -33.97
N PHE A 511 8.34 20.58 -33.67
CA PHE A 511 7.21 19.65 -33.65
C PHE A 511 6.07 20.18 -34.52
N SER A 512 5.99 19.65 -35.74
CA SER A 512 4.96 20.00 -36.70
C SER A 512 4.46 18.79 -37.47
N THR A 513 3.23 18.87 -37.96
CA THR A 513 2.72 17.95 -38.97
C THR A 513 3.52 18.09 -40.27
N GLU A 514 3.46 17.08 -41.13
CA GLU A 514 4.00 17.21 -42.48
C GLU A 514 3.31 18.35 -43.22
N ILE A 515 4.05 18.99 -44.12
CA ILE A 515 3.51 20.02 -45.00
C ILE A 515 2.56 19.30 -45.96
N LYS A 516 1.25 19.42 -45.71
CA LYS A 516 0.22 19.07 -46.67
C LYS A 516 0.50 19.92 -47.91
N GLN A 517 0.47 19.31 -49.08
CA GLN A 517 0.93 19.82 -50.38
C GLN A 517 0.62 21.31 -50.65
N GLN A 518 1.34 21.93 -51.59
CA GLN A 518 1.05 23.30 -51.98
C GLN A 518 -0.39 23.44 -52.52
N HIS A 519 -1.18 24.25 -51.84
CA HIS A 519 -2.56 24.60 -52.17
C HIS A 519 -2.63 25.89 -52.96
N ILE A 520 -3.73 26.08 -53.67
CA ILE A 520 -3.95 27.24 -54.54
C ILE A 520 -5.22 27.96 -54.11
N PHE A 521 -5.08 29.23 -53.75
CA PHE A 521 -6.20 30.14 -53.51
C PHE A 521 -6.26 31.20 -54.62
N VAL A 522 -7.38 31.30 -55.31
CA VAL A 522 -7.58 32.28 -56.38
C VAL A 522 -8.53 33.36 -55.91
N PHE A 523 -8.12 34.63 -55.99
CA PHE A 523 -8.94 35.76 -55.56
C PHE A 523 -8.89 36.92 -56.56
N LYS A 524 -9.95 37.74 -56.55
CA LYS A 524 -10.06 38.95 -57.36
C LYS A 524 -9.97 40.19 -56.49
N LYS A 525 -9.03 41.09 -56.80
CA LYS A 525 -8.86 42.36 -56.08
C LYS A 525 -9.16 43.53 -57.01
N MET A 526 -10.34 44.13 -56.87
CA MET A 526 -10.66 45.40 -57.55
C MET A 526 -9.94 46.56 -56.86
N GLY A 527 -9.47 47.55 -57.64
CA GLY A 527 -8.45 48.56 -57.29
C GLY A 527 -8.63 49.39 -56.00
N PHE A 528 -9.76 49.28 -55.31
CA PHE A 528 -10.05 49.94 -54.02
C PHE A 528 -10.42 48.98 -52.88
N ARG A 529 -10.36 47.65 -53.06
CA ARG A 529 -10.63 46.70 -51.99
C ARG A 529 -9.44 46.67 -51.01
N SER A 530 -9.71 46.97 -49.75
CA SER A 530 -8.75 46.81 -48.65
C SER A 530 -8.21 45.39 -48.62
N THR A 531 -6.90 45.23 -48.42
CA THR A 531 -6.25 43.92 -48.23
C THR A 531 -6.88 43.09 -47.11
N GLY A 532 -7.48 43.74 -46.10
CA GLY A 532 -8.29 43.06 -45.08
C GLY A 532 -9.50 42.28 -45.61
N LYS A 533 -10.11 42.67 -46.75
CA LYS A 533 -11.19 41.89 -47.38
C LYS A 533 -10.65 40.64 -48.08
N VAL A 534 -9.46 40.72 -48.67
CA VAL A 534 -8.78 39.56 -49.28
C VAL A 534 -8.34 38.58 -48.20
N PHE A 535 -7.83 39.09 -47.07
CA PHE A 535 -7.51 38.27 -45.91
C PHE A 535 -8.73 37.52 -45.36
N LYS A 536 -9.89 38.19 -45.21
CA LYS A 536 -11.14 37.52 -44.82
C LYS A 536 -11.54 36.39 -45.78
N LEU A 537 -11.46 36.63 -47.08
CA LEU A 537 -11.74 35.60 -48.09
C LEU A 537 -10.75 34.42 -48.02
N LEU A 538 -9.48 34.68 -47.71
CA LEU A 538 -8.49 33.62 -47.48
C LEU A 538 -8.86 32.79 -46.24
N ILE A 539 -9.23 33.44 -45.12
CA ILE A 539 -9.64 32.73 -43.90
C ILE A 539 -10.92 31.91 -44.11
N GLU A 540 -11.90 32.45 -44.83
CA GLU A 540 -13.12 31.72 -45.22
C GLU A 540 -12.78 30.51 -46.09
N HIS A 541 -11.93 30.70 -47.12
CA HIS A 541 -11.47 29.61 -47.98
C HIS A 541 -10.72 28.51 -47.20
N LEU A 542 -9.84 28.88 -46.26
CA LEU A 542 -9.12 27.92 -45.42
C LEU A 542 -10.09 27.11 -44.54
N ARG A 543 -11.16 27.75 -44.04
CA ARG A 543 -12.19 27.07 -43.27
C ARG A 543 -13.01 26.11 -44.13
N GLU A 544 -13.44 26.55 -45.32
CA GLU A 544 -14.35 25.78 -46.18
C GLU A 544 -13.66 24.60 -46.89
N GLU A 545 -12.45 24.79 -47.42
CA GLU A 545 -11.76 23.78 -48.23
C GLU A 545 -10.91 22.80 -47.40
N HIS A 546 -10.50 23.21 -46.20
CA HIS A 546 -9.53 22.45 -45.39
C HIS A 546 -10.00 22.17 -43.96
N ASP A 547 -11.25 22.54 -43.62
CA ASP A 547 -11.82 22.42 -42.27
C ASP A 547 -10.88 23.00 -41.19
N LEU A 548 -10.21 24.10 -41.54
CA LEU A 548 -9.14 24.66 -40.73
C LEU A 548 -9.74 25.47 -39.58
N GLN A 549 -9.38 25.09 -38.35
CA GLN A 549 -9.79 25.80 -37.14
C GLN A 549 -9.09 27.17 -37.07
N THR A 550 -9.80 28.21 -37.52
CA THR A 550 -9.24 29.55 -37.69
C THR A 550 -8.71 30.18 -36.39
N GLU A 551 -9.18 29.70 -35.24
CA GLU A 551 -8.70 30.11 -33.90
C GLU A 551 -7.28 29.64 -33.57
N LYS A 552 -6.76 28.64 -34.29
CA LYS A 552 -5.37 28.16 -34.15
C LYS A 552 -4.37 29.01 -34.92
N ILE A 553 -4.81 29.95 -35.76
CA ILE A 553 -3.91 30.86 -36.47
C ILE A 553 -3.48 31.98 -35.51
N THR A 554 -2.19 32.04 -35.22
CA THR A 554 -1.64 33.04 -34.28
C THR A 554 -1.76 34.47 -34.82
N GLU A 555 -1.72 35.46 -33.91
CA GLU A 555 -1.65 36.87 -34.31
C GLU A 555 -0.40 37.19 -35.14
N GLU A 556 0.72 36.54 -34.83
CA GLU A 556 1.97 36.69 -35.58
C GLU A 556 1.83 36.16 -37.01
N THR A 557 1.30 34.95 -37.18
CA THR A 557 0.99 34.40 -38.51
C THR A 557 0.00 35.29 -39.26
N THR A 558 -1.03 35.78 -38.58
CA THR A 558 -2.01 36.71 -39.16
C THR A 558 -1.34 37.99 -39.66
N LYS A 559 -0.46 38.59 -38.86
CA LYS A 559 0.28 39.80 -39.21
C LYS A 559 1.23 39.56 -40.38
N MET A 560 1.98 38.45 -40.36
CA MET A 560 2.87 38.04 -41.46
C MET A 560 2.10 37.86 -42.77
N LEU A 561 0.96 37.15 -42.75
CA LEU A 561 0.11 36.95 -43.93
C LEU A 561 -0.40 38.29 -44.47
N GLN A 562 -0.86 39.18 -43.58
CA GLN A 562 -1.30 40.52 -43.96
C GLN A 562 -0.15 41.36 -44.54
N GLU A 563 1.06 41.28 -43.99
CA GLU A 563 2.25 41.97 -44.49
C GLU A 563 2.69 41.44 -45.86
N GLN A 564 2.69 40.13 -46.07
CA GLN A 564 3.01 39.51 -47.36
C GLN A 564 1.97 39.85 -48.43
N LEU A 565 0.68 39.76 -48.08
CA LEU A 565 -0.42 40.23 -48.92
C LEU A 565 -0.25 41.71 -49.24
N ASN A 566 0.01 42.55 -48.25
CA ASN A 566 0.24 43.99 -48.43
C ASN A 566 1.47 44.26 -49.31
N GLY A 567 2.57 43.51 -49.15
CA GLY A 567 3.80 43.69 -49.92
C GLY A 567 3.60 43.42 -51.40
N VAL A 568 2.94 42.30 -51.75
CA VAL A 568 2.65 41.95 -53.15
C VAL A 568 1.53 42.81 -53.74
N LEU A 569 0.59 43.28 -52.92
CA LEU A 569 -0.55 44.07 -53.38
C LEU A 569 -0.32 45.60 -53.30
N LYS A 570 0.80 46.07 -52.71
CA LYS A 570 1.24 47.49 -52.67
C LYS A 570 2.07 47.93 -53.87
N THR A 571 2.52 47.02 -54.73
CA THR A 571 3.05 47.39 -56.06
C THR A 571 2.00 48.17 -56.87
N GLU A 572 0.71 48.07 -56.52
CA GLU A 572 -0.35 48.94 -57.03
C GLU A 572 -0.31 50.38 -56.49
N ILE A 573 0.12 50.67 -55.26
CA ILE A 573 0.16 52.06 -54.76
C ILE A 573 1.21 52.86 -55.54
N LYS A 574 2.31 52.24 -55.98
CA LYS A 574 3.28 52.88 -56.88
C LYS A 574 2.63 53.25 -58.21
N TRP A 575 1.85 52.34 -58.81
CA TRP A 575 1.10 52.63 -60.03
C TRP A 575 -0.04 53.61 -59.81
N GLN A 576 -0.71 53.61 -58.66
CA GLN A 576 -1.75 54.57 -58.29
C GLN A 576 -1.19 55.95 -57.98
N THR A 577 0.02 56.06 -57.44
CA THR A 577 0.71 57.35 -57.28
C THR A 577 1.18 57.86 -58.64
N ILE A 578 1.65 56.97 -59.51
CA ILE A 578 1.91 57.30 -60.93
C ILE A 578 0.59 57.67 -61.63
N LEU A 579 -0.55 57.03 -61.34
CA LEU A 579 -1.85 57.30 -61.96
C LEU A 579 -2.52 58.56 -61.44
N VAL A 580 -2.44 58.83 -60.13
CA VAL A 580 -2.87 60.08 -59.50
C VAL A 580 -1.95 61.19 -59.96
N ASN A 581 -0.64 60.95 -60.12
CA ASN A 581 0.24 61.88 -60.81
C ASN A 581 -0.16 62.03 -62.29
N ILE A 582 -0.58 60.99 -63.01
CA ILE A 582 -1.10 61.08 -64.40
C ILE A 582 -2.50 61.73 -64.46
N LEU A 583 -3.30 61.70 -63.40
CA LEU A 583 -4.62 62.37 -63.29
C LEU A 583 -4.49 63.81 -62.78
N ILE A 584 -3.48 64.12 -61.95
CA ILE A 584 -3.07 65.47 -61.54
C ILE A 584 -2.34 66.16 -62.69
N ILE A 585 -1.39 65.46 -63.33
CA ILE A 585 -0.86 65.83 -64.66
C ILE A 585 -2.00 65.79 -65.68
N GLY A 586 -3.02 64.95 -65.47
CA GLY A 586 -4.26 64.83 -66.23
C GLY A 586 -5.27 65.96 -65.99
N GLY A 587 -4.89 66.98 -65.21
CA GLY A 587 -5.35 68.34 -65.49
C GLY A 587 -5.01 68.80 -66.92
N LEU A 588 -4.07 68.13 -67.61
CA LEU A 588 -3.85 68.16 -69.07
C LEU A 588 -4.82 67.28 -69.87
N GLY A 589 -5.78 66.58 -69.25
CA GLY A 589 -6.85 65.87 -69.97
C GLY A 589 -7.72 66.82 -70.80
N TYR A 590 -7.82 68.09 -70.39
CA TYR A 590 -8.42 69.16 -71.19
C TYR A 590 -7.57 69.52 -72.44
N LEU A 591 -6.25 69.34 -72.37
CA LEU A 591 -5.33 69.61 -73.49
C LEU A 591 -5.21 68.42 -74.45
N ILE A 592 -5.41 67.19 -73.97
CA ILE A 592 -5.27 65.98 -74.79
C ILE A 592 -6.56 65.65 -75.57
N SER A 593 -7.75 66.01 -75.06
CA SER A 593 -8.99 65.90 -75.85
C SER A 593 -9.04 66.88 -77.03
N ALA A 594 -8.29 67.98 -76.98
CA ALA A 594 -8.17 68.94 -78.07
C ALA A 594 -7.27 68.45 -79.22
N TYR A 595 -6.45 67.41 -79.01
CA TYR A 595 -5.44 66.94 -79.97
C TYR A 595 -5.57 65.47 -80.39
N GLY A 596 -6.66 64.77 -79.99
CA GLY A 596 -6.98 63.45 -80.55
C GLY A 596 -5.90 62.38 -80.33
N ILE A 597 -5.20 62.41 -79.20
CA ILE A 597 -4.24 61.37 -78.85
C ILE A 597 -5.01 60.21 -78.23
N ASP A 598 -5.10 59.13 -78.97
CA ASP A 598 -5.66 57.86 -78.50
C ASP A 598 -4.65 57.24 -77.52
N LEU A 599 -4.89 57.41 -76.23
CA LEU A 599 -4.12 56.71 -75.20
C LEU A 599 -4.52 55.23 -75.26
N ALA A 600 -3.74 54.46 -76.01
CA ALA A 600 -3.76 53.00 -75.98
C ALA A 600 -3.32 52.54 -74.59
N LEU A 601 -4.23 52.63 -73.63
CA LEU A 601 -4.09 52.01 -72.32
C LEU A 601 -4.13 50.49 -72.54
N ASP A 602 -3.11 49.80 -72.06
CA ASP A 602 -3.15 48.35 -72.02
C ASP A 602 -4.37 47.86 -71.20
N GLU A 603 -4.80 46.64 -71.46
CA GLU A 603 -5.97 46.07 -70.79
C GLU A 603 -5.84 46.09 -69.26
N LYS A 604 -4.61 45.99 -68.75
CA LYS A 604 -4.32 46.05 -67.33
C LYS A 604 -4.71 47.40 -66.74
N THR A 605 -4.32 48.49 -67.38
CA THR A 605 -4.61 49.85 -66.95
C THR A 605 -6.10 50.18 -67.08
N ARG A 606 -6.76 49.72 -68.15
CA ARG A 606 -8.22 49.86 -68.33
C ARG A 606 -9.01 49.15 -67.23
N TRP A 607 -8.61 47.92 -66.91
CA TRP A 607 -9.24 47.13 -65.86
C TRP A 607 -9.09 47.77 -64.47
N TYR A 608 -7.89 48.29 -64.14
CA TYR A 608 -7.65 48.99 -62.87
C TYR A 608 -8.54 50.21 -62.66
N LEU A 609 -8.87 50.91 -63.74
CA LEU A 609 -9.76 52.07 -63.74
C LEU A 609 -11.26 51.68 -63.73
N SER A 610 -11.59 50.38 -63.69
CA SER A 610 -12.97 49.88 -63.84
C SER A 610 -13.66 50.35 -65.13
N LEU A 611 -12.86 50.60 -66.18
CA LEU A 611 -13.35 50.97 -67.51
C LEU A 611 -13.76 49.69 -68.23
N MET A 612 -15.04 49.53 -68.57
CA MET A 612 -15.49 48.35 -69.31
C MET A 612 -14.74 48.25 -70.65
N PRO A 613 -14.41 47.03 -71.12
CA PRO A 613 -13.84 46.87 -72.45
C PRO A 613 -14.90 47.32 -73.46
N ALA A 614 -14.56 48.33 -74.26
CA ALA A 614 -15.42 49.02 -75.21
C ALA A 614 -16.53 49.90 -74.61
N THR A 615 -16.14 51.00 -73.95
CA THR A 615 -16.93 52.24 -74.02
C THR A 615 -16.01 53.42 -74.26
N SER A 616 -16.15 54.02 -75.44
CA SER A 616 -15.57 55.31 -75.79
C SER A 616 -16.05 56.35 -74.77
N PHE A 617 -15.11 57.00 -74.08
CA PHE A 617 -15.43 58.12 -73.20
C PHE A 617 -15.85 59.31 -74.06
N PHE A 618 -17.16 59.50 -74.26
CA PHE A 618 -17.69 60.79 -74.68
C PHE A 618 -18.23 61.49 -73.43
N LEU A 619 -17.50 62.51 -72.99
CA LEU A 619 -18.02 63.54 -72.11
C LEU A 619 -18.44 64.73 -72.98
N TYR A 620 -19.75 64.90 -73.11
CA TYR A 620 -20.43 66.19 -73.25
C TYR A 620 -21.49 66.28 -72.16
#